data_AF-E3S3E4-F1
#
_entry.id   AF-E3S3E4-F1
#
_cell.length_a   1.000
_cell.length_b   1.000
_cell.length_c   1.000
_cell.angle_alpha   90.00
_cell.angle_beta   90.00
_cell.angle_gamma   90.00
#
_symmetry.space_group_name_H-M   'P 1'
#
loop_
_entity.id
_entity.type
_entity.pdbx_description
1 polymer ?
#
loop_
_entity_poly.entity_id
_entity_poly.type
_entity_poly.pdbx_seq_one_letter_code
_entity_poly.pdbx_strand_id
1 'polypeptide(L)'
;MQCLRITIGDDSFKQLVQQVHEVAVASHANADVPFESIVSKLKKDRDLSRHPLVQLVFAVHAQQDLGQLKLEGMETEGLGDAKTTRFDLEFHLYQQPNGLWGSVMFSTDLYTPETIDNLLSVFHRVLETCLDDPQAPVASMPLLRDADFSRLDAMGLTRVEETAYPRDSSVVDLFRQQASACPSRVAVKDSATEMTYAQLDAASDVLARWLAGRSLAPETLVGVFASRSCEAIVAFLGILKANLAYLPFD
;
A
#
# COMPACT_ATOMS: atom_id res chain seq x y z
N MET A 1 28.64 -14.11 5.16
CA MET A 1 27.26 -13.56 5.21
C MET A 1 26.32 -14.72 5.43
N GLN A 2 25.53 -14.70 6.50
CA GLN A 2 24.55 -15.74 6.80
C GLN A 2 23.17 -15.24 6.39
N CYS A 3 22.37 -16.09 5.76
CA CYS A 3 20.98 -15.79 5.42
C CYS A 3 20.07 -16.44 6.45
N LEU A 4 19.35 -15.61 7.21
CA LEU A 4 18.41 -16.08 8.22
C LEU A 4 17.00 -15.99 7.65
N ARG A 5 16.21 -17.06 7.80
CA ARG A 5 14.78 -17.06 7.49
C ARG A 5 14.01 -17.02 8.79
N ILE A 6 13.42 -15.86 9.08
CA ILE A 6 12.58 -15.64 10.26
C ILE A 6 11.12 -15.56 9.81
N THR A 7 10.24 -16.22 10.53
CA THR A 7 8.79 -16.15 10.29
C THR A 7 8.20 -15.21 11.34
N ILE A 8 7.46 -14.19 10.89
CA ILE A 8 6.74 -13.27 11.78
C ILE A 8 5.27 -13.65 11.70
N GLY A 9 4.70 -14.07 12.83
CA GLY A 9 3.27 -14.36 12.99
C GLY A 9 2.67 -13.55 14.13
N ASP A 10 1.74 -14.16 14.86
CA ASP A 10 1.10 -13.57 16.06
C ASP A 10 1.99 -13.71 17.33
N ASP A 11 3.26 -14.03 17.16
CA ASP A 11 4.21 -14.21 18.25
C ASP A 11 4.47 -12.90 19.01
N SER A 12 4.63 -13.03 20.32
CA SER A 12 5.11 -11.93 21.16
C SER A 12 6.55 -11.56 20.79
N PHE A 13 6.96 -10.33 21.11
CA PHE A 13 8.34 -9.90 20.89
C PHE A 13 9.36 -10.84 21.56
N LYS A 14 9.08 -11.30 22.78
CA LYS A 14 9.93 -12.27 23.48
C LYS A 14 10.08 -13.59 22.73
N GLN A 15 8.99 -14.11 22.16
CA GLN A 15 9.02 -15.34 21.36
C GLN A 15 9.79 -15.14 20.06
N LEU A 16 9.61 -14.00 19.40
CA LEU A 16 10.35 -13.65 18.19
C LEU A 16 11.87 -13.58 18.47
N VAL A 17 12.29 -12.93 19.56
CA VAL A 17 13.71 -12.89 19.95
C VAL A 17 14.26 -14.30 20.19
N GLN A 18 13.51 -15.16 20.89
CA GLN A 18 13.91 -16.55 21.12
C GLN A 18 14.06 -17.33 19.80
N GLN A 19 13.10 -17.20 18.88
CA GLN A 19 13.15 -17.81 17.55
C GLN A 19 14.36 -17.31 16.75
N VAL A 20 14.59 -16.00 16.72
CA VAL A 20 15.74 -15.41 16.01
C VAL A 20 17.06 -15.92 16.60
N HIS A 21 17.17 -16.00 17.93
CA HIS A 21 18.34 -16.55 18.59
C HIS A 21 18.57 -18.03 18.21
N GLU A 22 17.54 -18.87 18.27
CA GLU A 22 17.63 -20.29 17.88
C GLU A 22 18.05 -20.46 16.42
N VAL A 23 17.48 -19.68 15.50
CA VAL A 23 17.83 -19.71 14.07
C VAL A 23 19.26 -19.23 13.83
N ALA A 24 19.70 -18.17 14.51
CA ALA A 24 21.06 -17.63 14.38
C ALA A 24 22.12 -18.57 14.97
N VAL A 25 21.82 -19.27 16.06
CA VAL A 25 22.72 -20.30 16.61
C VAL A 25 22.77 -21.51 15.67
N ALA A 26 21.62 -21.97 15.16
CA ALA A 26 21.56 -23.09 14.24
C ALA A 26 22.24 -22.81 12.89
N SER A 27 22.21 -21.56 12.40
CA SER A 27 22.93 -21.18 11.17
C SER A 27 24.45 -21.27 11.35
N HIS A 28 24.96 -21.06 12.56
CA HIS A 28 26.40 -21.18 12.84
C HIS A 28 26.93 -22.60 12.62
N ALA A 29 26.11 -23.63 12.85
CA ALA A 29 26.49 -25.02 12.60
C ALA A 29 26.77 -25.33 11.11
N ASN A 30 26.35 -24.45 10.18
CA ASN A 30 26.55 -24.60 8.75
C ASN A 30 27.26 -23.38 8.12
N ALA A 31 28.03 -22.64 8.92
CA ALA A 31 28.67 -21.39 8.49
C ALA A 31 29.68 -21.58 7.33
N ASP A 32 30.21 -22.79 7.14
CA ASP A 32 31.19 -23.12 6.11
C ASP A 32 30.60 -23.26 4.71
N VAL A 33 29.26 -23.27 4.57
CA VAL A 33 28.61 -23.38 3.27
C VAL A 33 28.71 -22.04 2.52
N PRO A 34 29.36 -21.98 1.34
CA PRO A 34 29.47 -20.73 0.60
C PRO A 34 28.11 -20.22 0.11
N PHE A 35 27.86 -18.92 0.26
CA PHE A 35 26.61 -18.27 -0.15
C PHE A 35 26.22 -18.58 -1.61
N GLU A 36 27.18 -18.53 -2.54
CA GLU A 36 26.96 -18.86 -3.96
C GLU A 36 26.42 -20.28 -4.18
N SER A 37 26.80 -21.23 -3.32
CA SER A 37 26.30 -22.61 -3.37
C SER A 37 24.84 -22.72 -2.92
N ILE A 38 24.39 -21.83 -2.04
CA ILE A 38 22.99 -21.73 -1.61
C ILE A 38 22.17 -21.10 -2.74
N VAL A 39 22.66 -20.00 -3.33
CA VAL A 39 22.00 -19.30 -4.45
C VAL A 39 21.79 -20.25 -5.63
N SER A 40 22.83 -20.99 -6.04
CA SER A 40 22.76 -21.90 -7.19
C SER A 40 21.77 -23.05 -7.01
N LYS A 41 21.56 -23.51 -5.77
CA LYS A 41 20.56 -24.55 -5.46
C LYS A 41 19.13 -24.01 -5.37
N LEU A 42 18.95 -22.76 -4.92
CA LEU A 42 17.62 -22.20 -4.64
C LEU A 42 17.03 -21.40 -5.81
N LYS A 43 17.83 -20.68 -6.59
CA LYS A 43 17.35 -19.87 -7.72
C LYS A 43 17.71 -20.52 -9.07
N LYS A 44 16.68 -20.88 -9.84
CA LYS A 44 16.82 -21.41 -11.21
C LYS A 44 16.97 -20.30 -12.26
N ASP A 45 16.34 -19.14 -12.04
CA ASP A 45 16.46 -17.96 -12.91
C ASP A 45 17.12 -16.80 -12.14
N ARG A 46 18.19 -16.24 -12.70
CA ARG A 46 18.92 -15.11 -12.12
C ARG A 46 18.40 -13.79 -12.69
N ASP A 47 17.84 -12.95 -11.81
CA ASP A 47 17.63 -11.53 -12.04
C ASP A 47 18.90 -10.78 -11.63
N LEU A 48 19.53 -10.06 -12.56
CA LEU A 48 20.76 -9.30 -12.32
C LEU A 48 20.51 -7.93 -11.69
N SER A 49 19.25 -7.48 -11.63
CA SER A 49 18.89 -6.17 -11.04
C SER A 49 18.76 -6.20 -9.52
N ARG A 50 18.83 -7.39 -8.90
CA ARG A 50 18.59 -7.58 -7.45
C ARG A 50 19.56 -8.60 -6.87
N HIS A 51 19.83 -8.46 -5.57
CA HIS A 51 20.50 -9.53 -4.84
C HIS A 51 19.68 -10.81 -4.81
N PRO A 52 20.32 -11.99 -4.89
CA PRO A 52 19.61 -13.23 -5.16
C PRO A 52 18.75 -13.72 -3.99
N LEU A 53 19.12 -13.48 -2.73
CA LEU A 53 18.41 -14.05 -1.57
C LEU A 53 17.98 -13.02 -0.53
N VAL A 54 18.73 -11.93 -0.37
CA VAL A 54 18.43 -10.88 0.61
C VAL A 54 18.84 -9.52 0.05
N GLN A 55 18.07 -8.50 0.41
CA GLN A 55 18.23 -7.12 -0.05
C GLN A 55 18.67 -6.21 1.11
N LEU A 56 18.53 -6.72 2.33
CA LEU A 56 18.84 -6.05 3.57
C LEU A 56 19.89 -6.86 4.32
N VAL A 57 20.88 -6.16 4.89
CA VAL A 57 21.92 -6.74 5.75
C VAL A 57 21.89 -6.09 7.12
N PHE A 58 21.99 -6.90 8.18
CA PHE A 58 22.30 -6.45 9.54
C PHE A 58 23.69 -6.96 9.92
N ALA A 59 24.60 -6.03 10.20
CA ALA A 59 25.94 -6.30 10.68
C ALA A 59 26.09 -5.75 12.10
N VAL A 60 26.31 -6.64 13.07
CA VAL A 60 26.60 -6.27 14.47
C VAL A 60 28.07 -6.50 14.73
N HIS A 61 28.78 -5.43 15.06
CA HIS A 61 30.21 -5.42 15.35
C HIS A 61 30.42 -5.41 16.86
N ALA A 62 30.94 -6.52 17.39
CA ALA A 62 31.24 -6.67 18.81
C ALA A 62 32.54 -5.96 19.25
N GLN A 63 33.38 -5.57 18.30
CA GLN A 63 34.67 -4.95 18.57
C GLN A 63 34.51 -3.45 18.81
N GLN A 64 34.95 -2.98 19.98
CA GLN A 64 35.08 -1.56 20.30
C GLN A 64 36.31 -0.98 19.58
N ASP A 65 36.28 0.31 19.23
CA ASP A 65 37.41 1.04 18.61
C ASP A 65 37.79 0.60 17.17
N LEU A 66 36.87 0.01 16.39
CA LEU A 66 37.08 -0.26 14.96
C LEU A 66 37.43 1.05 14.21
N GLY A 67 38.64 1.13 13.67
CA GLY A 67 39.15 2.30 12.94
C GLY A 67 39.92 3.33 13.78
N GLN A 68 40.03 3.16 15.11
CA GLN A 68 40.92 4.00 15.93
C GLN A 68 42.30 3.37 16.02
N LEU A 69 43.25 3.94 15.28
CA LEU A 69 44.64 3.51 15.27
C LEU A 69 45.38 4.25 16.39
N LYS A 70 45.44 3.67 17.60
CA LYS A 70 46.15 4.30 18.72
C LYS A 70 47.67 4.27 18.48
N LEU A 71 48.22 5.39 18.05
CA LEU A 71 49.67 5.62 17.92
C LEU A 71 50.15 6.49 19.08
N GLU A 72 51.24 6.08 19.75
CA GLU A 72 51.76 6.82 20.91
C GLU A 72 52.10 8.26 20.54
N GLY A 73 51.48 9.21 21.25
CA GLY A 73 51.72 10.65 21.06
C GLY A 73 51.01 11.28 19.85
N MET A 74 50.10 10.58 19.18
CA MET A 74 49.34 11.12 18.05
C MET A 74 47.84 10.93 18.22
N GLU A 75 47.06 11.97 17.91
CA GLU A 75 45.62 11.85 17.73
C GLU A 75 45.33 11.36 16.31
N THR A 76 44.57 10.28 16.18
CA THR A 76 44.16 9.74 14.88
C THR A 76 42.67 9.96 14.66
N GLU A 77 42.32 10.54 13.52
CA GLU A 77 40.95 10.64 13.04
C GLU A 77 40.78 9.71 11.83
N GLY A 78 39.76 8.86 11.86
CA GLY A 78 39.45 8.00 10.72
C GLY A 78 38.91 8.85 9.56
N LEU A 79 39.54 8.75 8.38
CA LEU A 79 38.90 9.20 7.15
C LEU A 79 37.65 8.35 6.93
N GLY A 80 36.48 8.98 6.91
CA GLY A 80 35.21 8.28 6.77
C GLY A 80 35.21 7.33 5.56
N ASP A 81 34.71 6.11 5.77
CA ASP A 81 34.67 5.08 4.74
C ASP A 81 33.93 5.56 3.48
N ALA A 82 34.33 5.02 2.33
CA ALA A 82 33.60 5.22 1.09
C ALA A 82 32.13 4.80 1.30
N LYS A 83 31.19 5.73 1.05
CA LYS A 83 29.76 5.54 1.25
C LYS A 83 29.12 4.68 0.16
N THR A 84 29.71 3.53 -0.16
CA THR A 84 29.19 2.63 -1.19
C THR A 84 28.57 1.40 -0.53
N THR A 85 27.29 1.18 -0.77
CA THR A 85 26.58 -0.05 -0.38
C THR A 85 26.56 -1.00 -1.56
N ARG A 86 26.65 -2.31 -1.29
CA ARG A 86 26.41 -3.33 -2.33
C ARG A 86 24.98 -3.83 -2.28
N PHE A 87 24.27 -3.62 -1.17
CA PHE A 87 22.88 -4.01 -0.99
C PHE A 87 21.94 -2.81 -1.06
N ASP A 88 20.64 -3.08 -1.13
CA ASP A 88 19.63 -2.02 -1.14
C ASP A 88 19.66 -1.24 0.19
N LEU A 89 19.87 -1.95 1.31
CA LEU A 89 19.96 -1.40 2.66
C LEU A 89 20.91 -2.21 3.56
N GLU A 90 21.86 -1.55 4.24
CA GLU A 90 22.82 -2.18 5.15
C GLU A 90 22.81 -1.45 6.51
N PHE A 91 22.48 -2.16 7.57
CA PHE A 91 22.57 -1.69 8.96
C PHE A 91 23.89 -2.12 9.57
N HIS A 92 24.67 -1.16 10.05
CA HIS A 92 25.90 -1.40 10.79
C HIS A 92 25.70 -0.93 12.23
N LEU A 93 25.71 -1.87 13.18
CA LEU A 93 25.55 -1.60 14.60
C LEU A 93 26.85 -1.95 15.33
N TYR A 94 27.27 -1.09 16.23
CA TYR A 94 28.52 -1.17 16.98
C TYR A 94 28.20 -1.11 18.48
N GLN A 95 28.78 -2.03 19.24
CA GLN A 95 28.55 -2.08 20.68
C GLN A 95 29.29 -0.95 21.41
N GLN A 96 28.55 -0.21 22.24
CA GLN A 96 29.05 0.84 23.13
C GLN A 96 28.70 0.51 24.58
N PRO A 97 29.36 1.15 25.58
CA PRO A 97 29.13 0.85 26.99
C PRO A 97 27.66 0.92 27.44
N ASN A 98 26.87 1.83 26.85
CA ASN A 98 25.49 2.10 27.23
C ASN A 98 24.47 1.80 26.12
N GLY A 99 24.84 1.04 25.09
CA GLY A 99 23.91 0.71 24.01
C GLY A 99 24.58 0.31 22.70
N LEU A 100 23.83 0.48 21.61
CA LEU A 100 24.32 0.29 20.24
C LEU A 100 24.33 1.64 19.55
N TRP A 101 25.43 1.95 18.87
CA TRP A 101 25.51 3.03 17.90
C TRP A 101 25.60 2.46 16.51
N GLY A 102 25.08 3.13 15.49
CA GLY A 102 25.15 2.58 14.15
C GLY A 102 24.88 3.58 13.05
N SER A 103 25.04 3.09 11.84
CA SER A 103 24.74 3.79 10.61
C SER A 103 23.97 2.88 9.65
N VAL A 104 23.19 3.50 8.78
CA VAL A 104 22.48 2.83 7.70
C VAL A 104 23.04 3.31 6.37
N MET A 105 23.53 2.38 5.57
CA MET A 105 23.94 2.63 4.19
C MET A 105 22.82 2.16 3.26
N PHE A 106 22.50 2.92 2.22
CA PHE A 106 21.38 2.63 1.34
C PHE A 106 21.67 3.03 -0.10
N SER A 107 21.01 2.35 -1.04
CA SER A 107 21.11 2.69 -2.46
C SER A 107 20.32 3.97 -2.73
N THR A 108 20.99 5.02 -3.22
CA THR A 108 20.34 6.29 -3.58
C THR A 108 19.46 6.19 -4.82
N ASP A 109 19.59 5.11 -5.59
CA ASP A 109 18.70 4.82 -6.72
C ASP A 109 17.33 4.30 -6.24
N LEU A 110 17.25 3.83 -4.98
CA LEU A 110 16.05 3.22 -4.39
C LEU A 110 15.46 4.06 -3.23
N TYR A 111 16.31 4.75 -2.47
CA TYR A 111 15.89 5.47 -1.26
C TYR A 111 16.45 6.89 -1.22
N THR A 112 15.66 7.79 -0.65
CA THR A 112 16.09 9.13 -0.25
C THR A 112 16.42 9.16 1.24
N PRO A 113 17.23 10.13 1.73
CA PRO A 113 17.47 10.30 3.16
C PRO A 113 16.19 10.37 3.99
N GLU A 114 15.18 11.10 3.52
CA GLU A 114 13.89 11.25 4.22
C GLU A 114 13.15 9.92 4.35
N THR A 115 13.29 9.04 3.35
CA THR A 115 12.70 7.70 3.40
C THR A 115 13.36 6.86 4.49
N ILE A 116 14.69 6.95 4.61
CA ILE A 116 15.46 6.22 5.63
C ILE A 116 15.21 6.79 7.02
N ASP A 117 15.11 8.11 7.18
CA ASP A 117 14.76 8.74 8.46
C ASP A 117 13.37 8.30 8.95
N ASN A 118 12.39 8.21 8.04
CA ASN A 118 11.06 7.68 8.37
C ASN A 118 11.13 6.20 8.75
N LEU A 119 11.88 5.38 8.00
CA LEU A 119 12.08 3.96 8.30
C LEU A 119 12.72 3.77 9.68
N LEU A 120 13.76 4.56 10.00
CA LEU A 120 14.43 4.53 11.31
C LEU A 120 13.50 4.99 12.42
N SER A 121 12.69 6.01 12.19
CA SER A 121 11.68 6.47 13.17
C SER A 121 10.66 5.38 13.48
N VAL A 122 10.23 4.62 12.46
CA VAL A 122 9.35 3.46 12.63
C VAL A 122 10.06 2.34 13.38
N PHE A 123 11.29 2.00 12.98
CA PHE A 123 12.10 0.97 13.60
C PHE A 123 12.33 1.22 15.09
N HIS A 124 12.74 2.44 15.46
CA HIS A 124 12.93 2.84 16.86
C HIS A 124 11.64 2.74 17.66
N ARG A 125 10.51 3.22 17.12
CA ARG A 125 9.22 3.14 17.82
C ARG A 125 8.79 1.69 18.08
N VAL A 126 8.91 0.82 17.07
CA VAL A 126 8.58 -0.59 17.22
C VAL A 126 9.49 -1.22 18.28
N LEU A 127 10.79 -0.91 18.25
CA LEU A 127 11.74 -1.40 19.25
C LEU A 127 11.42 -0.91 20.67
N GLU A 128 11.12 0.37 20.86
CA GLU A 128 10.71 0.94 22.16
C GLU A 128 9.46 0.23 22.70
N THR A 129 8.42 0.09 21.87
CA THR A 129 7.16 -0.57 22.25
C THR A 129 7.39 -2.05 22.62
N CYS A 130 8.19 -2.76 21.83
CA CYS A 130 8.62 -4.13 22.08
C CYS A 130 9.36 -4.30 23.42
N LEU A 131 10.17 -3.32 23.79
CA LEU A 131 10.95 -3.35 25.03
C LEU A 131 10.08 -3.02 26.25
N ASP A 132 9.09 -2.14 26.10
CA ASP A 132 8.15 -1.77 27.15
C ASP A 132 7.14 -2.90 27.47
N ASP A 133 6.63 -3.60 26.44
CA ASP A 133 5.79 -4.80 26.61
C ASP A 133 6.26 -5.98 25.74
N PRO A 134 7.22 -6.80 26.24
CA PRO A 134 7.73 -7.94 25.48
C PRO A 134 6.73 -9.08 25.27
N GLN A 135 5.55 -9.05 25.91
CA GLN A 135 4.49 -10.05 25.71
C GLN A 135 3.50 -9.65 24.61
N ALA A 136 3.50 -8.38 24.17
CA ALA A 136 2.64 -7.92 23.09
C ALA A 136 3.02 -8.56 21.74
N PRO A 137 2.04 -8.93 20.89
CA PRO A 137 2.29 -9.42 19.54
C PRO A 137 2.92 -8.34 18.66
N VAL A 138 4.04 -8.65 18.01
CA VAL A 138 4.77 -7.69 17.16
C VAL A 138 3.90 -7.21 15.98
N ALA A 139 3.09 -8.11 15.41
CA ALA A 139 2.21 -7.80 14.29
C ALA A 139 1.10 -6.78 14.63
N SER A 140 0.79 -6.59 15.92
CA SER A 140 -0.24 -5.64 16.38
C SER A 140 0.28 -4.23 16.65
N MET A 141 1.60 -4.02 16.54
CA MET A 141 2.22 -2.76 16.95
C MET A 141 1.93 -1.62 15.98
N PRO A 142 1.50 -0.45 16.49
CA PRO A 142 1.17 0.68 15.63
C PRO A 142 2.43 1.25 14.97
N LEU A 143 2.39 1.36 13.64
CA LEU A 143 3.42 2.01 12.84
C LEU A 143 3.22 3.53 12.73
N LEU A 144 2.25 4.10 13.44
CA LEU A 144 1.99 5.54 13.48
C LEU A 144 1.60 5.93 14.92
N ARG A 145 1.96 7.14 15.34
CA ARG A 145 1.50 7.74 16.61
C ARG A 145 0.33 8.69 16.34
N ASP A 146 -0.34 9.12 17.39
CA ASP A 146 -1.40 10.13 17.32
C ASP A 146 -0.93 11.44 16.65
N ALA A 147 0.35 11.81 16.84
CA ALA A 147 0.95 12.95 16.16
C ALA A 147 1.04 12.76 14.63
N ASP A 148 1.30 11.53 14.17
CA ASP A 148 1.33 11.21 12.75
C ASP A 148 -0.08 11.28 12.16
N PHE A 149 -1.09 10.76 12.87
CA PHE A 149 -2.49 10.90 12.47
C PHE A 149 -2.94 12.36 12.41
N SER A 150 -2.50 13.19 13.36
CA SER A 150 -2.78 14.63 13.36
C SER A 150 -2.19 15.33 12.13
N ARG A 151 -0.99 14.92 11.69
CA ARG A 151 -0.37 15.43 10.47
C ARG A 151 -1.13 14.99 9.22
N LEU A 152 -1.58 13.73 9.16
CA LEU A 152 -2.41 13.22 8.07
C LEU A 152 -3.76 13.95 7.99
N ASP A 153 -4.35 14.30 9.15
CA ASP A 153 -5.59 15.09 9.23
C ASP A 153 -5.38 16.52 8.73
N ALA A 154 -4.28 17.16 9.10
CA ALA A 154 -3.90 18.48 8.59
C ALA A 154 -3.68 18.50 7.06
N MET A 155 -3.30 17.34 6.48
CA MET A 155 -3.18 17.16 5.02
C MET A 155 -4.52 16.83 4.34
N GLY A 156 -5.61 16.66 5.10
CA GLY A 156 -6.92 16.27 4.58
C GLY A 156 -7.00 14.83 4.09
N LEU A 157 -6.08 13.95 4.52
CA LEU A 157 -5.98 12.56 4.03
C LEU A 157 -6.76 11.55 4.87
N THR A 158 -7.26 11.95 6.04
CA THR A 158 -7.97 11.09 7.00
C THR A 158 -9.49 11.17 6.88
N ARG A 159 -10.01 12.19 6.17
CA ARG A 159 -11.45 12.44 6.04
C ARG A 159 -11.85 12.38 4.59
N VAL A 160 -12.95 11.70 4.31
CA VAL A 160 -13.61 11.77 3.01
C VAL A 160 -14.35 13.10 2.95
N GLU A 161 -14.15 13.86 1.88
CA GLU A 161 -14.91 15.09 1.65
C GLU A 161 -16.40 14.74 1.52
N GLU A 162 -17.20 15.21 2.48
CA GLU A 162 -18.65 15.05 2.41
C GLU A 162 -19.25 16.24 1.65
N THR A 163 -19.62 15.99 0.40
CA THR A 163 -20.37 16.96 -0.40
C THR A 163 -21.85 16.93 0.00
N ALA A 164 -22.47 18.12 0.05
CA ALA A 164 -23.88 18.26 0.39
C ALA A 164 -24.78 17.89 -0.81
N TYR A 165 -25.05 16.60 -1.00
CA TYR A 165 -26.06 16.10 -1.94
C TYR A 165 -27.05 15.17 -1.23
N PRO A 166 -28.28 14.98 -1.77
CA PRO A 166 -29.29 14.11 -1.16
C PRO A 166 -28.84 12.64 -1.20
N ARG A 167 -28.34 12.10 -0.08
CA ARG A 167 -27.84 10.72 0.01
C ARG A 167 -28.94 9.67 -0.09
N ASP A 168 -30.17 10.04 0.23
CA ASP A 168 -31.34 9.15 0.17
C ASP A 168 -32.04 9.16 -1.20
N SER A 169 -31.46 9.82 -2.21
CA SER A 169 -32.02 9.90 -3.57
C SER A 169 -31.12 9.21 -4.57
N SER A 170 -31.71 8.36 -5.41
CA SER A 170 -31.02 7.79 -6.56
C SER A 170 -30.92 8.79 -7.72
N VAL A 171 -30.06 8.52 -8.69
CA VAL A 171 -30.01 9.27 -9.96
C VAL A 171 -31.38 9.29 -10.65
N VAL A 172 -32.17 8.21 -10.51
CA VAL A 172 -33.54 8.12 -11.06
C VAL A 172 -34.48 9.09 -10.36
N ASP A 173 -34.39 9.23 -9.03
CA ASP A 173 -35.23 10.14 -8.26
C ASP A 173 -34.93 11.59 -8.64
N LEU A 174 -33.65 11.95 -8.69
CA LEU A 174 -33.20 13.29 -9.09
C LEU A 174 -33.62 13.60 -10.54
N PHE A 175 -33.51 12.63 -11.45
CA PHE A 175 -33.96 12.77 -12.83
C PHE A 175 -35.48 13.02 -12.92
N ARG A 176 -36.31 12.24 -12.21
CA ARG A 176 -37.77 12.41 -12.19
C ARG A 176 -38.19 13.75 -11.57
N GLN A 177 -37.51 14.16 -10.50
CA GLN A 177 -37.73 15.48 -9.90
C GLN A 177 -37.44 16.59 -10.92
N GLN A 178 -36.31 16.51 -11.62
CA GLN A 178 -35.96 17.49 -12.65
C GLN A 178 -36.92 17.46 -13.85
N ALA A 179 -37.40 16.27 -14.24
CA ALA A 179 -38.31 16.11 -15.36
C ALA A 179 -39.70 16.69 -15.07
N SER A 180 -40.20 16.52 -13.83
CA SER A 180 -41.45 17.14 -13.40
C SER A 180 -41.33 18.66 -13.24
N ALA A 181 -40.19 19.17 -12.78
CA ALA A 181 -39.96 20.61 -12.60
C ALA A 181 -39.79 21.37 -13.93
N CYS A 182 -39.24 20.72 -14.96
CA CYS A 182 -38.89 21.37 -16.24
C CYS A 182 -39.25 20.51 -17.46
N PRO A 183 -40.52 20.12 -17.65
CA PRO A 183 -40.91 19.09 -18.62
C PRO A 183 -40.65 19.47 -20.08
N SER A 184 -40.72 20.76 -20.42
CA SER A 184 -40.54 21.26 -21.79
C SER A 184 -39.10 21.60 -22.15
N ARG A 185 -38.16 21.55 -21.21
CA ARG A 185 -36.73 21.82 -21.50
C ARG A 185 -36.10 20.62 -22.20
N VAL A 186 -35.24 20.87 -23.17
CA VAL A 186 -34.42 19.84 -23.82
C VAL A 186 -33.51 19.19 -22.78
N ALA A 187 -33.58 17.86 -22.66
CA ALA A 187 -32.78 17.05 -21.74
C ALA A 187 -31.59 16.41 -22.45
N VAL A 188 -31.83 15.88 -23.65
CA VAL A 188 -30.82 15.21 -24.48
C VAL A 188 -31.04 15.57 -25.95
N LYS A 189 -29.95 15.64 -26.71
CA LYS A 189 -29.98 15.82 -28.16
C LYS A 189 -28.82 15.08 -28.81
N ASP A 190 -29.02 14.59 -30.01
CA ASP A 190 -27.98 14.09 -30.90
C ASP A 190 -28.06 14.81 -32.26
N SER A 191 -27.43 14.26 -33.30
CA SER A 191 -27.41 14.88 -34.62
C SER A 191 -28.76 14.80 -35.36
N ALA A 192 -29.65 13.89 -34.95
CA ALA A 192 -30.91 13.61 -35.64
C ALA A 192 -32.13 14.08 -34.83
N THR A 193 -32.04 14.06 -33.50
CA THR A 193 -33.19 14.21 -32.62
C THR A 193 -32.85 15.04 -31.37
N GLU A 194 -33.89 15.64 -30.79
CA GLU A 194 -33.85 16.21 -29.45
C GLU A 194 -35.04 15.67 -28.65
N MET A 195 -34.84 15.43 -27.36
CA MET A 195 -35.89 15.02 -26.44
C MET A 195 -35.94 15.99 -25.26
N THR A 196 -37.15 16.47 -24.96
CA THR A 196 -37.40 17.17 -23.71
C THR A 196 -37.34 16.21 -22.53
N TYR A 197 -37.23 16.76 -21.32
CA TYR A 197 -37.30 15.95 -20.10
C TYR A 197 -38.55 15.08 -20.04
N ALA A 198 -39.72 15.62 -20.41
CA ALA A 198 -40.96 14.84 -20.43
C ALA A 198 -40.92 13.69 -21.45
N GLN A 199 -40.35 13.91 -22.63
CA GLN A 199 -40.23 12.88 -23.67
C GLN A 199 -39.24 11.79 -23.25
N LEU A 200 -38.09 12.18 -22.70
CA LEU A 200 -37.07 11.24 -22.23
C LEU A 200 -37.58 10.39 -21.05
N ASP A 201 -38.29 11.02 -20.11
CA ASP A 201 -38.90 10.34 -18.95
C ASP A 201 -39.95 9.32 -19.41
N ALA A 202 -40.85 9.71 -20.30
CA ALA A 202 -41.88 8.83 -20.85
C ALA A 202 -41.28 7.66 -21.65
N ALA A 203 -40.29 7.91 -22.50
CA ALA A 203 -39.64 6.86 -23.29
C ALA A 203 -38.88 5.86 -22.42
N SER A 204 -38.13 6.35 -21.43
CA SER A 204 -37.42 5.48 -20.48
C SER A 204 -38.39 4.71 -19.55
N ASP A 205 -39.55 5.26 -19.21
CA ASP A 205 -40.61 4.55 -18.46
C ASP A 205 -41.26 3.43 -19.26
N VAL A 206 -41.36 3.56 -20.60
CA VAL A 206 -41.82 2.46 -21.47
C VAL A 206 -40.84 1.30 -21.40
N LEU A 207 -39.53 1.57 -21.53
CA LEU A 207 -38.51 0.53 -21.44
C LEU A 207 -38.44 -0.08 -20.04
N ALA A 208 -38.50 0.73 -18.98
CA ALA A 208 -38.46 0.26 -17.60
C ALA A 208 -39.60 -0.72 -17.29
N ARG A 209 -40.83 -0.41 -17.74
CA ARG A 209 -41.99 -1.31 -17.61
C ARG A 209 -41.81 -2.61 -18.38
N TRP A 210 -41.23 -2.54 -19.58
CA TRP A 210 -40.93 -3.74 -20.35
C TRP A 210 -39.89 -4.63 -19.65
N LEU A 211 -38.83 -4.04 -19.09
CA LEU A 211 -37.79 -4.74 -18.33
C LEU A 211 -38.34 -5.36 -17.03
N ALA A 212 -39.18 -4.63 -16.31
CA ALA A 212 -39.85 -5.15 -15.11
C ALA A 212 -40.69 -6.40 -15.42
N GLY A 213 -41.28 -6.48 -16.62
CA GLY A 213 -42.00 -7.67 -17.09
C GLY A 213 -41.12 -8.90 -17.38
N ARG A 214 -39.78 -8.76 -17.38
CA ARG A 214 -38.85 -9.86 -17.68
C ARG A 214 -38.46 -10.71 -16.47
N SER A 215 -39.01 -10.41 -15.27
CA SER A 215 -38.72 -11.16 -14.03
C SER A 215 -37.22 -11.25 -13.71
N LEU A 216 -36.47 -10.18 -14.01
CA LEU A 216 -35.06 -10.06 -13.65
C LEU A 216 -34.94 -9.69 -12.17
N ALA A 217 -33.95 -10.26 -11.48
CA ALA A 217 -33.64 -9.83 -10.12
C ALA A 217 -33.12 -8.38 -10.13
N PRO A 218 -33.33 -7.61 -9.05
CA PRO A 218 -32.65 -6.34 -8.84
C PRO A 218 -31.14 -6.42 -9.12
N GLU A 219 -30.56 -5.33 -9.63
CA GLU A 219 -29.13 -5.20 -9.93
C GLU A 219 -28.61 -6.13 -11.03
N THR A 220 -29.48 -6.87 -11.74
CA THR A 220 -29.07 -7.68 -12.89
C THR A 220 -28.46 -6.77 -13.97
N LEU A 221 -27.32 -7.19 -14.51
CA LEU A 221 -26.62 -6.50 -15.59
C LEU A 221 -27.35 -6.68 -16.93
N VAL A 222 -27.66 -5.56 -17.59
CA VAL A 222 -28.25 -5.50 -18.92
C VAL A 222 -27.23 -4.88 -19.87
N GLY A 223 -26.77 -5.68 -20.83
CA GLY A 223 -25.86 -5.22 -21.88
C GLY A 223 -26.54 -4.21 -22.82
N VAL A 224 -25.87 -3.10 -23.10
CA VAL A 224 -26.33 -2.07 -24.04
C VAL A 224 -25.33 -1.94 -25.17
N PHE A 225 -25.69 -2.48 -26.33
CA PHE A 225 -24.92 -2.34 -27.57
C PHE A 225 -25.63 -1.31 -28.46
N ALA A 226 -25.27 -0.04 -28.28
CA ALA A 226 -25.85 1.08 -29.02
C ALA A 226 -24.79 2.16 -29.24
N SER A 227 -24.86 2.84 -30.38
CA SER A 227 -24.05 4.03 -30.62
C SER A 227 -24.50 5.19 -29.70
N ARG A 228 -23.69 6.26 -29.65
CA ARG A 228 -24.05 7.47 -28.90
C ARG A 228 -25.27 8.15 -29.55
N SER A 229 -26.45 7.97 -28.96
CA SER A 229 -27.71 8.57 -29.41
C SER A 229 -28.67 8.87 -28.25
N CYS A 230 -29.76 9.58 -28.53
CA CYS A 230 -30.85 9.79 -27.57
C CYS A 230 -31.42 8.45 -27.05
N GLU A 231 -31.54 7.44 -27.91
CA GLU A 231 -32.03 6.10 -27.55
C GLU A 231 -31.10 5.37 -26.58
N ALA A 232 -29.78 5.59 -26.66
CA ALA A 232 -28.84 5.03 -25.69
C ALA A 232 -29.09 5.60 -24.27
N ILE A 233 -29.41 6.89 -24.17
CA ILE A 233 -29.76 7.53 -22.89
C ILE A 233 -31.12 7.03 -22.39
N VAL A 234 -32.10 6.84 -23.29
CA VAL A 234 -33.37 6.17 -22.95
C VAL A 234 -33.10 4.77 -22.38
N ALA A 235 -32.18 4.02 -22.98
CA ALA A 235 -31.79 2.68 -22.52
C ALA A 235 -31.23 2.70 -21.11
N PHE A 236 -30.23 3.55 -20.83
CA PHE A 236 -29.61 3.66 -19.51
C PHE A 236 -30.62 4.05 -18.43
N LEU A 237 -31.42 5.09 -18.67
CA LEU A 237 -32.44 5.53 -17.70
C LEU A 237 -33.53 4.47 -17.50
N GLY A 238 -33.97 3.79 -18.56
CA GLY A 238 -34.97 2.74 -18.48
C GLY A 238 -34.50 1.52 -17.68
N ILE A 239 -33.23 1.12 -17.86
CA ILE A 239 -32.60 0.05 -17.09
C ILE A 239 -32.50 0.45 -15.61
N LEU A 240 -32.00 1.64 -15.31
CA LEU A 240 -31.90 2.14 -13.93
C LEU A 240 -33.28 2.25 -13.25
N LYS A 241 -34.29 2.75 -13.96
CA LYS A 241 -35.69 2.83 -13.48
C LYS A 241 -36.31 1.47 -13.19
N ALA A 242 -35.83 0.40 -13.83
CA ALA A 242 -36.24 -0.97 -13.57
C ALA A 242 -35.48 -1.63 -12.40
N ASN A 243 -34.65 -0.85 -11.67
CA ASN A 243 -33.77 -1.32 -10.60
C ASN A 243 -32.72 -2.34 -11.09
N LEU A 244 -32.21 -2.12 -12.31
CA LEU A 244 -31.20 -2.93 -12.98
C LEU A 244 -29.94 -2.10 -13.24
N ALA A 245 -28.84 -2.77 -13.58
CA ALA A 245 -27.57 -2.10 -13.91
C ALA A 245 -27.29 -2.21 -15.42
N TYR A 246 -26.86 -1.13 -16.07
CA TYR A 246 -26.49 -1.18 -17.48
C TYR A 246 -24.99 -1.48 -17.65
N LEU A 247 -24.64 -2.22 -18.69
CA LEU A 247 -23.26 -2.48 -19.10
C LEU A 247 -23.10 -2.06 -20.57
N PRO A 248 -22.44 -0.93 -20.86
CA PRO A 248 -22.23 -0.51 -22.25
C PRO A 248 -21.22 -1.42 -22.94
N PHE A 249 -21.49 -1.74 -24.21
CA PHE A 249 -20.57 -2.44 -25.11
C PHE A 249 -20.15 -1.51 -26.25
N ASP A 250 -18.88 -1.61 -26.64
CA ASP A 250 -18.29 -0.93 -27.80
C ASP A 250 -18.29 -1.83 -29.05
#